data_AF-A0A7V3RE43-F1
#
_entry.id   AF-A0A7V3RE43-F1
#
_cell.length_a   1.000
_cell.length_b   1.000
_cell.length_c   1.000
_cell.angle_alpha   90.00
_cell.angle_beta   90.00
_cell.angle_gamma   90.00
#
_symmetry.space_group_name_H-M   'P 1'
#
loop_
_entity.id
_entity.type
_entity.pdbx_description
1 polymer ?
#
loop_
_entity_poly.entity_id
_entity_poly.type
_entity_poly.pdbx_seq_one_letter_code
_entity_poly.pdbx_strand_id
1 'polypeptide(L)'
;MKKLSIFLLLSLFSVSIFAYSLNDVLLNNFNTAMTLAKYENKPSIIIFSDPTCYYCNKLKNDTLSVLSVQRFISNNFIMAEIYQTNDLATFEGKVYTYSQLFSGFGIQGTPTLFFFTPDGTPITYLPGYLGPSDFTKLLQYVALKEYVKKVDFNTFVKTPNSFIGTPQIIKITQSQAAFILNNDPMAKKIDALPSSGADLFLKYLVYGNDANSIASTMLKNGFYNIYVVD
;
A
#
# COMPACT_ATOMS: atom_id res chain seq x y z
N MET A 1 18.17 -30.81 51.14
CA MET A 1 17.26 -31.30 50.09
C MET A 1 16.98 -30.14 49.13
N LYS A 2 17.09 -30.40 47.83
CA LYS A 2 17.39 -29.44 46.76
C LYS A 2 16.31 -28.34 46.61
N LYS A 3 16.71 -27.07 46.64
CA LYS A 3 15.89 -25.94 46.18
C LYS A 3 15.82 -26.03 44.65
N LEU A 4 14.66 -26.38 44.11
CA LEU A 4 14.42 -26.44 42.67
C LEU A 4 14.10 -25.03 42.18
N SER A 5 15.12 -24.28 41.76
CA SER A 5 14.91 -23.01 41.06
C SER A 5 14.34 -23.30 39.68
N ILE A 6 13.03 -23.07 39.52
CA ILE A 6 12.38 -23.01 38.22
C ILE A 6 12.88 -21.73 37.54
N PHE A 7 13.84 -21.88 36.63
CA PHE A 7 14.17 -20.86 35.65
C PHE A 7 12.99 -20.77 34.68
N LEU A 8 12.14 -19.76 34.87
CA LEU A 8 11.14 -19.36 33.88
C LEU A 8 11.92 -18.80 32.68
N LEU A 9 12.22 -19.64 31.70
CA LEU A 9 12.66 -19.19 30.38
C LEU A 9 11.51 -18.38 29.77
N LEU A 10 11.49 -17.06 29.98
CA LEU A 10 10.78 -16.17 29.07
C LEU A 10 11.49 -16.33 27.72
N SER A 11 10.90 -17.13 26.82
CA SER A 11 11.29 -17.10 25.42
C SER A 11 11.00 -15.67 24.93
N LEU A 12 12.05 -14.86 24.84
CA LEU A 12 12.05 -13.63 24.06
C LEU A 12 11.81 -14.06 22.61
N PHE A 13 10.56 -14.27 22.23
CA PHE A 13 10.17 -14.21 20.83
C PHE A 13 10.52 -12.79 20.42
N SER A 14 11.67 -12.61 19.79
CA SER A 14 12.10 -11.35 19.22
C SER A 14 11.07 -10.99 18.17
N VAL A 15 10.04 -10.25 18.57
CA VAL A 15 9.13 -9.63 17.62
C VAL A 15 9.98 -8.61 16.89
N SER A 16 10.48 -8.98 15.72
CA SER A 16 11.16 -8.06 14.82
C SER A 16 10.16 -6.97 14.45
N ILE A 17 10.28 -5.81 15.10
CA ILE A 17 9.46 -4.64 14.80
C ILE A 17 10.03 -4.06 13.51
N PHE A 18 9.43 -4.43 12.37
CA PHE A 18 9.67 -3.74 11.12
C PHE A 18 9.10 -2.32 11.24
N ALA A 19 9.94 -1.32 11.04
CA ALA A 19 9.53 0.06 10.90
C ALA A 19 9.72 0.46 9.43
N TYR A 20 8.65 0.91 8.77
CA TYR A 20 8.76 1.51 7.44
C TYR A 20 8.99 3.00 7.57
N SER A 21 9.83 3.55 6.70
CA SER A 21 9.79 4.99 6.46
C SER A 21 8.46 5.31 5.79
N LEU A 22 7.83 6.43 6.16
CA LEU A 22 6.63 6.88 5.45
C LEU A 22 6.91 7.04 3.94
N ASN A 23 8.12 7.46 3.58
CA ASN A 23 8.55 7.61 2.19
C ASN A 23 8.68 6.27 1.45
N ASP A 24 8.73 5.14 2.14
CA ASP A 24 8.73 3.82 1.49
C ASP A 24 7.33 3.46 0.98
N VAL A 25 6.29 3.96 1.64
CA VAL A 25 4.87 3.64 1.37
C VAL A 25 4.19 4.77 0.59
N LEU A 26 4.60 6.02 0.83
CA LEU A 26 4.04 7.23 0.23
C LEU A 26 4.97 7.74 -0.87
N LEU A 27 4.67 7.36 -2.10
CA LEU A 27 5.41 7.82 -3.28
C LEU A 27 5.14 9.31 -3.54
N ASN A 28 5.93 9.93 -4.42
CA ASN A 28 5.82 11.36 -4.74
C ASN A 28 5.53 11.64 -6.24
N ASN A 29 5.19 10.60 -7.01
CA ASN A 29 4.97 10.71 -8.44
C ASN A 29 3.66 10.03 -8.88
N PHE A 30 2.80 10.80 -9.55
CA PHE A 30 1.51 10.36 -10.04
C PHE A 30 1.65 9.21 -11.05
N ASN A 31 2.46 9.39 -12.10
CA ASN A 31 2.60 8.39 -13.16
C ASN A 31 3.18 7.09 -12.62
N THR A 32 4.17 7.19 -11.72
CA THR A 32 4.74 6.03 -11.03
C THR A 32 3.67 5.27 -10.26
N ALA A 33 2.89 5.96 -9.43
CA ALA A 33 1.84 5.32 -8.64
C ALA A 33 0.77 4.65 -9.52
N MET A 34 0.32 5.32 -10.59
CA MET A 34 -0.66 4.76 -11.53
C MET A 34 -0.10 3.55 -12.29
N THR A 35 1.19 3.57 -12.64
CA THR A 35 1.83 2.45 -13.35
C THR A 35 2.03 1.24 -12.44
N LEU A 36 2.49 1.45 -11.21
CA LEU A 36 2.59 0.39 -10.20
C LEU A 36 1.22 -0.21 -9.89
N ALA A 37 0.19 0.63 -9.75
CA ALA A 37 -1.19 0.20 -9.50
C ALA A 37 -1.68 -0.77 -10.59
N LYS A 38 -1.39 -0.44 -11.86
CA LYS A 38 -1.69 -1.31 -13.00
C LYS A 38 -0.91 -2.63 -12.97
N TYR A 39 0.41 -2.59 -12.77
CA TYR A 39 1.25 -3.78 -12.80
C TYR A 39 1.00 -4.72 -11.62
N GLU A 40 0.68 -4.17 -10.46
CA GLU A 40 0.38 -4.93 -9.26
C GLU A 40 -1.11 -5.24 -9.10
N ASN A 41 -1.95 -4.81 -10.05
CA ASN A 41 -3.41 -4.97 -10.00
C ASN A 41 -4.03 -4.48 -8.67
N LYS A 42 -3.54 -3.34 -8.16
CA LYS A 42 -3.99 -2.72 -6.91
C LYS A 42 -4.62 -1.35 -7.21
N PRO A 43 -5.72 -0.98 -6.53
CA PRO A 43 -6.19 0.39 -6.54
C PRO A 43 -5.10 1.38 -6.13
N SER A 44 -5.17 2.63 -6.61
CA SER A 44 -4.26 3.70 -6.17
C SER A 44 -4.96 4.75 -5.34
N ILE A 45 -4.18 5.45 -4.50
CA ILE A 45 -4.61 6.60 -3.72
C ILE A 45 -3.66 7.76 -4.03
N ILE A 46 -4.19 8.83 -4.61
CA ILE A 46 -3.43 10.05 -4.87
C ILE A 46 -3.88 11.12 -3.87
N ILE A 47 -2.95 11.55 -3.02
CA ILE A 47 -3.14 12.61 -2.05
C ILE A 47 -2.74 13.93 -2.68
N PHE A 48 -3.73 14.76 -2.99
CA PHE A 48 -3.53 16.16 -3.33
C PHE A 48 -3.25 16.92 -2.04
N SER A 49 -2.02 17.40 -1.90
CA SER A 49 -1.48 17.93 -0.63
C SER A 49 -0.83 19.30 -0.83
N ASP A 50 -0.43 19.91 0.28
CA ASP A 50 0.38 21.12 0.32
C ASP A 50 1.40 21.03 1.46
N PRO A 51 2.68 21.42 1.28
CA PRO A 51 3.70 21.33 2.33
C PRO A 51 3.37 22.14 3.60
N THR A 52 2.65 23.26 3.46
CA THR A 52 2.30 24.18 4.55
C THR A 52 0.97 23.83 5.22
N CYS A 53 0.25 22.84 4.70
CA CYS A 53 -1.07 22.44 5.19
C CYS A 53 -0.98 21.63 6.49
N TYR A 54 -1.59 22.17 7.56
CA TYR A 54 -1.64 21.53 8.88
C TYR A 54 -2.26 20.12 8.83
N TYR A 55 -3.43 19.98 8.19
CA TYR A 55 -4.15 18.71 8.15
C TYR A 55 -3.44 17.65 7.29
N CYS A 56 -2.65 18.07 6.30
CA CYS A 56 -1.83 17.20 5.48
C CYS A 56 -0.71 16.58 6.33
N ASN A 57 -0.04 17.41 7.11
CA ASN A 57 0.97 16.96 8.07
C ASN A 57 0.36 16.11 9.19
N LYS A 58 -0.85 16.46 9.66
CA LYS A 58 -1.59 15.65 10.64
C LYS A 58 -1.94 14.26 10.09
N LEU A 59 -2.39 14.16 8.84
CA LEU A 59 -2.67 12.86 8.20
C LEU A 59 -1.39 12.00 8.13
N LYS A 60 -0.27 12.58 7.73
CA LYS A 60 1.02 11.88 7.66
C LYS A 60 1.48 11.40 9.04
N ASN A 61 1.44 12.27 10.04
CA ASN A 61 2.00 12.00 11.36
C ASN A 61 1.11 11.13 12.25
N ASP A 62 -0.21 11.26 12.16
CA ASP A 62 -1.13 10.57 13.06
C ASP A 62 -1.71 9.28 12.45
N THR A 63 -1.81 9.22 11.12
CA THR A 63 -2.51 8.15 10.41
C THR A 63 -1.56 7.31 9.57
N LEU A 64 -0.81 7.93 8.64
CA LEU A 64 0.04 7.18 7.71
C LEU A 64 1.36 6.69 8.35
N SER A 65 1.75 7.23 9.50
CA SER A 65 2.88 6.75 10.30
C SER A 65 2.58 5.45 11.07
N VAL A 66 1.30 5.09 11.22
CA VAL A 66 0.89 3.91 11.99
C VAL A 66 1.20 2.65 11.20
N LEU A 67 2.03 1.76 11.76
CA LEU A 67 2.51 0.56 11.07
C LEU A 67 1.37 -0.33 10.53
N SER A 68 0.26 -0.48 11.26
CA SER A 68 -0.89 -1.26 10.78
C SER A 68 -1.55 -0.64 9.55
N VAL A 69 -1.59 0.70 9.47
CA VAL A 69 -2.10 1.43 8.30
C VAL A 69 -1.13 1.26 7.13
N GLN A 70 0.17 1.38 7.36
CA GLN A 70 1.19 1.18 6.32
C GLN A 70 1.16 -0.23 5.74
N ARG A 71 1.05 -1.26 6.59
CA ARG A 71 0.89 -2.66 6.15
C ARG A 71 -0.39 -2.86 5.34
N PHE A 72 -1.49 -2.26 5.79
CA PHE A 72 -2.75 -2.31 5.06
C PHE A 72 -2.60 -1.67 3.67
N ILE A 73 -2.00 -0.47 3.59
CA ILE A 73 -1.75 0.22 2.33
C ILE A 73 -0.88 -0.65 1.43
N SER A 74 0.27 -1.13 1.91
CA SER A 74 1.18 -1.96 1.11
C SER A 74 0.52 -3.19 0.48
N ASN A 75 -0.36 -3.85 1.24
CA ASN A 75 -1.08 -5.03 0.78
C ASN A 75 -2.17 -4.74 -0.26
N ASN A 76 -2.79 -3.55 -0.21
CA ASN A 76 -4.06 -3.32 -0.91
C ASN A 76 -4.02 -2.15 -1.89
N PHE A 77 -3.07 -1.23 -1.76
CA PHE A 77 -3.05 0.03 -2.48
C PHE A 77 -1.64 0.43 -2.91
N ILE A 78 -1.58 1.27 -3.94
CA ILE A 78 -0.41 2.11 -4.22
C ILE A 78 -0.75 3.54 -3.83
N MET A 79 0.09 4.20 -3.04
CA MET A 79 -0.21 5.55 -2.54
C MET A 79 0.86 6.55 -2.97
N ALA A 80 0.43 7.73 -3.41
CA ALA A 80 1.32 8.85 -3.68
C ALA A 80 0.77 10.17 -3.13
N GLU A 81 1.66 11.05 -2.71
CA GLU A 81 1.39 12.45 -2.40
C GLU A 81 1.92 13.32 -3.54
N ILE A 82 1.10 14.25 -4.02
CA ILE A 82 1.51 15.23 -5.02
C ILE A 82 1.17 16.64 -4.57
N TYR A 83 1.97 17.59 -5.06
CA TYR A 83 1.82 19.01 -4.79
C TYR A 83 1.50 19.78 -6.07
N GLN A 84 0.97 20.98 -5.91
CA GLN A 84 0.67 21.85 -7.03
C GLN A 84 1.96 22.41 -7.64
N THR A 85 2.50 21.71 -8.64
CA THR A 85 3.75 22.04 -9.34
C THR A 85 3.55 22.03 -10.87
N ASN A 86 4.65 22.20 -11.62
CA ASN A 86 4.71 22.04 -13.08
C ASN A 86 5.13 20.63 -13.52
N ASP A 87 5.26 19.69 -12.58
CA ASP A 87 5.56 18.29 -12.92
C ASP A 87 4.44 17.71 -13.79
N LEU A 88 4.80 16.81 -14.71
CA LEU A 88 3.88 16.28 -15.70
C LEU A 88 3.28 14.94 -15.27
N ALA A 89 1.96 14.83 -15.43
CA ALA A 89 1.19 13.60 -15.30
C ALA A 89 0.56 13.23 -16.64
N THR A 90 0.44 11.94 -16.92
CA THR A 90 -0.43 11.43 -17.98
C THR A 90 -1.68 10.84 -17.33
N PHE A 91 -2.84 11.39 -17.67
CA PHE A 91 -4.13 10.91 -17.19
C PHE A 91 -5.10 10.83 -18.37
N GLU A 92 -5.80 9.70 -18.51
CA GLU A 92 -6.73 9.44 -19.62
C GLU A 92 -6.14 9.73 -21.02
N GLY A 93 -4.86 9.39 -21.21
CA GLY A 93 -4.16 9.57 -22.48
C GLY A 93 -3.76 11.01 -22.82
N LYS A 94 -3.93 11.96 -21.89
CA LYS A 94 -3.52 13.35 -22.04
C LYS A 94 -2.48 13.73 -21.01
N VAL A 95 -1.62 14.69 -21.36
CA VAL A 95 -0.58 15.22 -20.47
C VAL A 95 -1.10 16.48 -19.78
N TYR A 96 -0.93 16.53 -18.46
CA TYR A 96 -1.29 17.64 -17.59
C TYR A 96 -0.11 18.00 -16.70
N THR A 97 0.02 19.27 -16.32
CA THR A 97 0.81 19.60 -15.13
C THR A 97 0.07 19.14 -13.87
N TYR A 98 0.77 18.92 -12.77
CA TYR A 98 0.10 18.65 -11.49
C TYR A 98 -0.86 19.79 -11.13
N SER A 99 -0.52 21.06 -11.39
CA SER A 99 -1.45 22.18 -11.21
C SER A 99 -2.74 22.06 -12.02
N GLN A 100 -2.66 21.56 -13.25
CA GLN A 100 -3.84 21.26 -14.06
C GLN A 100 -4.63 20.07 -13.51
N LEU A 101 -3.96 19.04 -12.96
CA LEU A 101 -4.65 17.95 -12.28
C LEU A 101 -5.43 18.44 -11.06
N PHE A 102 -4.83 19.27 -10.20
CA PHE A 102 -5.54 19.86 -9.05
C PHE A 102 -6.82 20.58 -9.48
N SER A 103 -6.74 21.35 -10.57
CA SER A 103 -7.90 22.04 -11.13
C SER A 103 -8.92 21.06 -11.73
N GLY A 104 -8.46 20.06 -12.49
CA GLY A 104 -9.31 19.07 -13.16
C GLY A 104 -10.05 18.14 -12.21
N PHE A 105 -9.45 17.78 -11.08
CA PHE A 105 -10.09 17.02 -10.01
C PHE A 105 -10.90 17.90 -9.04
N GLY A 106 -10.97 19.22 -9.28
CA GLY A 106 -11.75 20.14 -8.46
C GLY A 106 -11.28 20.25 -7.02
N ILE A 107 -9.96 20.19 -6.79
CA ILE A 107 -9.38 20.23 -5.44
C ILE A 107 -9.57 21.63 -4.84
N GLN A 108 -10.45 21.73 -3.85
CA GLN A 108 -10.76 22.99 -3.14
C GLN A 108 -10.04 23.12 -1.79
N GLY A 109 -9.49 22.03 -1.28
CA GLY A 109 -8.79 21.99 0.01
C GLY A 109 -7.89 20.78 0.11
N THR A 110 -6.87 20.88 0.94
CA THR A 110 -5.89 19.81 1.17
C THR A 110 -5.91 19.34 2.63
N PRO A 111 -5.63 18.05 2.91
CA PRO A 111 -5.40 17.01 1.90
C PRO A 111 -6.73 16.60 1.25
N THR A 112 -6.71 16.22 -0.03
CA THR A 112 -7.82 15.50 -0.66
C THR A 112 -7.28 14.22 -1.27
N LEU A 113 -7.84 13.08 -0.88
CA LEU A 113 -7.41 11.76 -1.31
C LEU A 113 -8.35 11.25 -2.40
N PHE A 114 -7.85 11.04 -3.62
CA PHE A 114 -8.60 10.37 -4.67
C PHE A 114 -8.22 8.91 -4.77
N PHE A 115 -9.24 8.05 -4.85
CA PHE A 115 -9.09 6.62 -5.01
C PHE A 115 -9.35 6.24 -6.46
N PHE A 116 -8.49 5.43 -7.05
CA PHE A 116 -8.63 4.93 -8.41
C PHE A 116 -8.59 3.41 -8.44
N THR A 117 -9.27 2.81 -9.40
CA THR A 117 -9.10 1.40 -9.74
C THR A 117 -7.70 1.14 -10.32
N PRO A 118 -7.26 -0.14 -10.43
CA PRO A 118 -5.94 -0.45 -11.00
C PRO A 118 -5.71 0.07 -12.42
N ASP A 119 -6.77 0.21 -13.22
CA ASP A 119 -6.75 0.78 -14.57
C ASP A 119 -6.79 2.32 -14.59
N GLY A 120 -6.92 2.97 -13.43
CA GLY A 120 -6.89 4.41 -13.29
C GLY A 120 -8.25 5.10 -13.37
N THR A 121 -9.35 4.35 -13.30
CA THR A 121 -10.71 4.90 -13.25
C THR A 121 -10.98 5.45 -11.84
N PRO A 122 -11.45 6.71 -11.68
CA PRO A 122 -11.81 7.26 -10.37
C PRO A 122 -12.92 6.45 -9.68
N ILE A 123 -12.74 6.14 -8.39
CA ILE A 123 -13.71 5.45 -7.53
C ILE A 123 -14.47 6.49 -6.69
N THR A 124 -13.73 7.24 -5.89
CA THR A 124 -14.26 8.21 -4.92
C THR A 124 -13.15 9.15 -4.47
N TYR A 125 -13.49 10.17 -3.68
CA TYR A 125 -12.53 11.04 -3.03
C TYR A 125 -12.92 11.34 -1.58
N LEU A 126 -11.92 11.62 -0.76
CA LEU A 126 -12.06 12.00 0.64
C LEU A 126 -11.35 13.35 0.87
N PRO A 127 -12.08 14.44 1.12
CA PRO A 127 -11.48 15.68 1.57
C PRO A 127 -11.14 15.62 3.06
N GLY A 128 -10.01 16.22 3.43
CA GLY A 128 -9.60 16.46 4.82
C GLY A 128 -8.86 15.29 5.47
N TYR A 129 -8.59 15.50 6.76
CA TYR A 129 -7.91 14.53 7.62
C TYR A 129 -8.89 13.46 8.14
N LEU A 130 -8.41 12.22 8.23
CA LEU A 130 -9.09 11.13 8.91
C LEU A 130 -8.11 10.38 9.82
N GLY A 131 -8.52 10.11 11.06
CA GLY A 131 -7.70 9.40 12.05
C GLY A 131 -7.51 7.91 11.68
N PRO A 132 -6.53 7.22 12.29
CA PRO A 132 -6.08 5.89 11.87
C PRO A 132 -7.18 4.81 11.90
N SER A 133 -8.05 4.84 12.90
CA SER A 133 -9.18 3.91 13.01
C SER A 133 -10.16 4.06 11.83
N ASP A 134 -10.64 5.28 11.60
CA ASP A 134 -11.66 5.52 10.57
C ASP A 134 -11.06 5.45 9.17
N PHE A 135 -9.80 5.84 9.01
CA PHE A 135 -9.06 5.65 7.78
C PHE A 135 -8.92 4.16 7.44
N THR A 136 -8.61 3.31 8.43
CA THR A 136 -8.54 1.85 8.22
C THR A 136 -9.89 1.29 7.76
N LYS A 137 -11.01 1.72 8.36
CA LYS A 137 -12.35 1.30 7.93
C LYS A 137 -12.67 1.72 6.50
N LEU A 138 -12.28 2.94 6.11
CA LEU A 138 -12.39 3.41 4.73
C LEU A 138 -11.56 2.56 3.77
N LEU A 139 -10.30 2.30 4.10
CA LEU A 139 -9.42 1.46 3.31
C LEU A 139 -10.00 0.05 3.14
N GLN A 140 -10.55 -0.55 4.21
CA GLN A 140 -11.23 -1.85 4.16
C GLN A 140 -12.43 -1.83 3.24
N TYR A 141 -13.29 -0.81 3.33
CA TYR A 141 -14.46 -0.66 2.49
C TYR A 141 -14.11 -0.61 0.99
N VAL A 142 -13.08 0.17 0.64
CA VAL A 142 -12.61 0.29 -0.75
C VAL A 142 -11.92 -0.99 -1.22
N ALA A 143 -11.02 -1.57 -0.41
CA ALA A 143 -10.28 -2.78 -0.77
C ALA A 143 -11.19 -4.00 -0.97
N LEU A 144 -12.25 -4.13 -0.16
CA LEU A 144 -13.27 -5.18 -0.30
C LEU A 144 -14.29 -4.91 -1.40
N LYS A 145 -14.20 -3.75 -2.07
CA LYS A 145 -15.10 -3.29 -3.14
C LYS A 145 -16.57 -3.27 -2.71
N GLU A 146 -16.84 -2.93 -1.44
CA GLU A 146 -18.19 -2.92 -0.88
C GLU A 146 -19.12 -1.92 -1.60
N TYR A 147 -18.55 -0.83 -2.13
CA TYR A 147 -19.25 0.14 -2.97
C TYR A 147 -19.83 -0.49 -4.26
N VAL A 148 -19.16 -1.48 -4.85
CA VAL A 148 -19.69 -2.22 -6.02
C VAL A 148 -20.86 -3.10 -5.63
N LYS A 149 -20.83 -3.64 -4.40
CA LYS A 149 -21.91 -4.47 -3.82
C LYS A 149 -23.08 -3.63 -3.31
N LYS A 150 -23.03 -2.30 -3.45
CA LYS A 150 -24.04 -1.35 -2.97
C LYS A 150 -24.28 -1.40 -1.45
N VAL A 151 -23.28 -1.80 -0.68
CA VAL A 151 -23.30 -1.72 0.78
C VAL A 151 -22.97 -0.28 1.18
N ASP A 152 -23.82 0.37 1.99
CA ASP A 152 -23.53 1.72 2.50
C ASP A 152 -22.36 1.71 3.49
N PHE A 153 -21.51 2.75 3.46
CA PHE A 153 -20.37 2.90 4.35
C PHE A 153 -20.78 2.90 5.83
N ASN A 154 -21.85 3.61 6.21
CA ASN A 154 -22.31 3.68 7.60
C ASN A 154 -22.78 2.31 8.12
N THR A 155 -23.29 1.47 7.24
CA THR A 155 -23.67 0.08 7.53
C THR A 155 -22.43 -0.79 7.66
N PHE A 156 -21.47 -0.65 6.74
CA PHE A 156 -20.21 -1.39 6.78
C PHE A 156 -19.44 -1.19 8.10
N VAL A 157 -19.27 0.06 8.53
CA VAL A 157 -18.44 0.39 9.71
C VAL A 157 -19.02 -0.08 11.05
N LYS A 158 -20.29 -0.51 11.10
CA LYS A 158 -20.91 -1.05 12.31
C LYS A 158 -20.43 -2.47 12.64
N THR A 159 -19.87 -3.18 11.66
CA THR A 159 -19.38 -4.54 11.83
C THR A 159 -17.87 -4.53 11.97
N PRO A 160 -17.28 -5.11 13.04
CA PRO A 160 -15.84 -5.26 13.15
C PRO A 160 -15.27 -6.02 11.94
N ASN A 161 -14.19 -5.51 11.37
CA ASN A 161 -13.54 -6.09 10.21
C ASN A 161 -12.03 -6.22 10.45
N SER A 162 -11.51 -7.45 10.29
CA SER A 162 -10.10 -7.79 10.49
C SER A 162 -9.35 -8.02 9.18
N PHE A 163 -9.97 -7.69 8.04
CA PHE A 163 -9.31 -7.76 6.73
C PHE A 163 -8.06 -6.88 6.74
N ILE A 164 -6.95 -7.40 6.20
CA ILE A 164 -5.69 -6.68 6.02
C ILE A 164 -5.09 -6.86 4.62
N GLY A 165 -5.75 -7.63 3.76
CA GLY A 165 -5.25 -8.01 2.43
C GLY A 165 -5.58 -9.47 2.10
N THR A 166 -5.46 -9.81 0.82
CA THR A 166 -5.54 -11.19 0.33
C THR A 166 -4.16 -11.60 -0.17
N PRO A 167 -3.48 -12.59 0.45
CA PRO A 167 -2.24 -13.13 -0.08
C PRO A 167 -2.44 -13.65 -1.51
N GLN A 168 -1.59 -13.22 -2.44
CA GLN A 168 -1.72 -13.58 -3.84
C GLN A 168 -0.37 -13.67 -4.55
N ILE A 169 -0.34 -14.49 -5.61
CA ILE A 169 0.77 -14.57 -6.54
C ILE A 169 0.34 -13.88 -7.83
N ILE A 170 1.07 -12.85 -8.24
CA ILE A 170 0.84 -12.12 -9.48
C ILE A 170 1.97 -12.47 -10.45
N LYS A 171 1.63 -12.82 -11.69
CA LYS A 171 2.63 -12.99 -12.74
C LYS A 171 2.89 -11.66 -13.43
N ILE A 172 4.16 -11.33 -13.59
CA ILE A 172 4.60 -10.08 -14.22
C ILE A 172 5.74 -10.37 -15.20
N THR A 173 5.89 -9.50 -16.20
CA THR A 173 7.01 -9.58 -17.15
C THR A 173 8.31 -9.06 -16.54
N GLN A 174 9.44 -9.43 -17.13
CA GLN A 174 10.75 -8.81 -16.82
C GLN A 174 10.72 -7.27 -16.79
N SER A 175 10.04 -6.63 -17.75
CA SER A 175 9.97 -5.17 -17.86
C SER A 175 9.13 -4.55 -16.74
N GLN A 176 8.02 -5.18 -16.37
CA GLN A 176 7.21 -4.77 -15.22
C GLN A 176 8.01 -4.93 -13.93
N ALA A 177 8.72 -6.04 -13.77
CA ALA A 177 9.52 -6.29 -12.59
C ALA A 177 10.66 -5.29 -12.42
N ALA A 178 11.37 -4.96 -13.51
CA ALA A 178 12.38 -3.90 -13.51
C ALA A 178 11.79 -2.54 -13.14
N PHE A 179 10.60 -2.21 -13.65
CA PHE A 179 9.91 -0.97 -13.28
C PHE A 179 9.59 -0.93 -11.79
N ILE A 180 9.00 -2.00 -11.24
CA ILE A 180 8.65 -2.08 -9.81
C ILE A 180 9.89 -1.94 -8.94
N LEU A 181 10.97 -2.69 -9.22
CA LEU A 181 12.21 -2.63 -8.44
C LEU A 181 12.87 -1.25 -8.43
N ASN A 182 12.71 -0.49 -9.51
CA ASN A 182 13.30 0.84 -9.63
C ASN A 182 12.46 1.95 -8.99
N ASN A 183 11.17 1.71 -8.77
CA ASN A 183 10.21 2.76 -8.42
C ASN A 183 9.46 2.52 -7.11
N ASP A 184 9.52 1.31 -6.56
CA ASP A 184 8.85 0.96 -5.31
C ASP A 184 9.88 0.55 -4.24
N PRO A 185 10.10 1.37 -3.21
CA PRO A 185 11.06 1.07 -2.13
C PRO A 185 10.75 -0.22 -1.35
N MET A 186 9.49 -0.66 -1.35
CA MET A 186 9.04 -1.89 -0.69
C MET A 186 9.35 -3.14 -1.52
N ALA A 187 9.82 -2.99 -2.76
CA ALA A 187 10.18 -4.09 -3.63
C ALA A 187 11.54 -4.71 -3.30
N LYS A 188 11.61 -6.04 -3.36
CA LYS A 188 12.82 -6.85 -3.18
C LYS A 188 12.88 -7.92 -4.26
N LYS A 189 14.02 -7.99 -4.95
CA LYS A 189 14.34 -9.08 -5.86
C LYS A 189 14.83 -10.28 -5.05
N ILE A 190 14.29 -11.47 -5.35
CA ILE A 190 14.73 -12.74 -4.77
C ILE A 190 14.76 -13.83 -5.85
N ASP A 191 15.61 -14.83 -5.62
CA ASP A 191 15.73 -16.06 -6.42
C ASP A 191 15.75 -17.32 -5.54
N ALA A 192 15.57 -17.14 -4.23
CA ALA A 192 15.47 -18.19 -3.22
C ALA A 192 14.48 -17.77 -2.13
N LEU A 193 14.08 -18.72 -1.26
CA LEU A 193 13.19 -18.43 -0.15
C LEU A 193 13.79 -17.38 0.80
N PRO A 194 13.01 -16.36 1.21
CA PRO A 194 13.45 -15.42 2.23
C PRO A 194 13.74 -16.10 3.57
N SER A 195 14.58 -15.47 4.40
CA SER A 195 14.89 -15.97 5.75
C SER A 195 13.64 -16.02 6.64
N SER A 196 13.69 -16.80 7.72
CA SER A 196 12.55 -17.03 8.64
C SER A 196 12.03 -15.77 9.35
N GLY A 197 12.78 -14.67 9.30
CA GLY A 197 12.39 -13.37 9.83
C GLY A 197 12.20 -12.33 8.72
N ALA A 198 11.84 -12.75 7.51
CA ALA A 198 11.52 -11.83 6.43
C ALA A 198 10.17 -11.14 6.66
N ASP A 199 10.06 -9.91 6.17
CA ASP A 199 8.85 -9.13 6.32
C ASP A 199 7.77 -9.59 5.34
N LEU A 200 6.69 -10.15 5.86
CA LEU A 200 5.58 -10.72 5.08
C LEU A 200 4.80 -9.69 4.23
N PHE A 201 5.00 -8.40 4.49
CA PHE A 201 4.28 -7.29 3.84
C PHE A 201 5.10 -6.61 2.74
N LEU A 202 6.40 -6.88 2.61
CA LEU A 202 7.19 -6.40 1.48
C LEU A 202 6.76 -7.04 0.16
N LYS A 203 7.15 -6.42 -0.95
CA LYS A 203 6.86 -6.89 -2.31
C LYS A 203 8.02 -7.73 -2.81
N TYR A 204 7.80 -9.03 -2.98
CA TYR A 204 8.86 -9.96 -3.41
C TYR A 204 8.70 -10.31 -4.87
N LEU A 205 9.68 -9.90 -5.68
CA LEU A 205 9.78 -10.24 -7.09
C LEU A 205 10.70 -11.46 -7.22
N VAL A 206 10.09 -12.59 -7.56
CA VAL A 206 10.69 -13.92 -7.54
C VAL A 206 11.14 -14.30 -8.95
N TYR A 207 12.44 -14.54 -9.09
CA TYR A 207 13.10 -14.90 -10.36
C TYR A 207 13.57 -16.35 -10.35
N GLY A 208 13.90 -16.86 -11.53
CA GLY A 208 14.56 -18.15 -11.73
C GLY A 208 13.59 -19.28 -12.04
N ASN A 209 14.14 -20.44 -12.39
CA ASN A 209 13.37 -21.60 -12.85
C ASN A 209 12.40 -22.13 -11.78
N ASP A 210 12.75 -21.96 -10.49
CA ASP A 210 11.94 -22.41 -9.36
C ASP A 210 10.98 -21.33 -8.82
N ALA A 211 10.85 -20.18 -9.49
CA ALA A 211 10.08 -19.03 -9.00
C ALA A 211 8.65 -19.38 -8.58
N ASN A 212 7.95 -20.23 -9.36
CA ASN A 212 6.60 -20.68 -9.03
C ASN A 212 6.55 -21.54 -7.75
N SER A 213 7.56 -22.38 -7.52
CA SER A 213 7.67 -23.23 -6.32
C SER A 213 7.97 -22.39 -5.08
N ILE A 214 8.90 -21.45 -5.20
CA ILE A 214 9.26 -20.47 -4.17
C ILE A 214 8.02 -19.64 -3.80
N ALA A 215 7.34 -19.06 -4.79
CA ALA A 215 6.14 -18.25 -4.59
C ALA A 215 5.02 -19.05 -3.90
N SER A 216 4.79 -20.31 -4.30
CA SER A 216 3.80 -21.18 -3.67
C SER A 216 4.12 -21.46 -2.20
N THR A 217 5.41 -21.59 -1.86
CA THR A 217 5.86 -21.80 -0.48
C THR A 217 5.73 -20.50 0.33
N MET A 218 6.09 -19.36 -0.24
CA MET A 218 5.90 -18.04 0.39
C MET A 218 4.42 -17.78 0.69
N LEU A 219 3.51 -18.10 -0.23
CA LEU A 219 2.07 -17.95 -0.02
C LEU A 219 1.59 -18.77 1.18
N LYS A 220 2.03 -20.03 1.30
CA LYS A 220 1.74 -20.89 2.46
C LYS A 220 2.32 -20.33 3.77
N ASN A 221 3.45 -19.64 3.69
CA ASN A 221 4.10 -18.99 4.83
C ASN A 221 3.51 -17.61 5.16
N GLY A 222 2.42 -17.19 4.50
CA GLY A 222 1.68 -15.98 4.83
C GLY A 222 2.24 -14.68 4.24
N PHE A 223 3.11 -14.76 3.23
CA PHE A 223 3.54 -13.58 2.47
C PHE A 223 2.37 -13.05 1.62
N TYR A 224 2.20 -11.72 1.60
CA TYR A 224 1.05 -11.09 0.92
C TYR A 224 1.34 -10.74 -0.54
N ASN A 225 2.50 -10.14 -0.80
CA ASN A 225 2.80 -9.47 -2.06
C ASN A 225 3.89 -10.24 -2.81
N ILE A 226 3.48 -11.26 -3.58
CA ILE A 226 4.39 -12.18 -4.28
C ILE A 226 4.21 -11.98 -5.79
N TYR A 227 5.30 -11.69 -6.49
CA TYR A 227 5.30 -11.45 -7.93
C TYR A 227 6.26 -12.44 -8.60
N VAL A 228 5.73 -13.38 -9.38
CA VAL A 228 6.54 -14.29 -10.18
C VAL A 228 6.91 -13.59 -11.47
N VAL A 229 8.21 -13.51 -11.75
CA VAL A 229 8.72 -12.86 -12.95
C VAL A 229 8.90 -13.91 -14.05
N ASP A 230 8.11 -13.78 -15.12
CA ASP A 230 8.23 -14.54 -16.35
C ASP A 230 9.31 -13.92 -17.27
#